data_AF-A0AAV6ZCY0-F1
#
_entry.id   AF-A0AAV6ZCY0-F1
#
_cell.length_a   1.000
_cell.length_b   1.000
_cell.length_c   1.000
_cell.angle_alpha   90.00
_cell.angle_beta   90.00
_cell.angle_gamma   90.00
#
_symmetry.space_group_name_H-M   'P 1'
#
loop_
_entity.id
_entity.type
_entity.pdbx_description
1 polymer ?
#
loop_
_entity_poly.entity_id
_entity_poly.type
_entity_poly.pdbx_seq_one_letter_code
_entity_poly.pdbx_strand_id
1 'polypeptide(L)'
;MAGAIIENMSTKKLCLVGGALLVLQVLAFLVGGLIEENAMVTLDVAMAYRDELSDPWTELARSVEQRKLKCTFPVAQTTENQGRYYDCDVLPLIELGSVAHKYYLVNIRLPVNERKKINVDIGEINDLRLVTIFQNGGFTQVWFAMKTFLTPSILIIMIWYWRRITMMTRSPVLLEKVIFALGISMTFINIPVEWFSIGFNWTWMLLFSDIRQGVFYVMLLSFWIIFCGEHMMDQSERNRISVYWKQVVPIAFGSCCLFIFDMCERGVQLKNPFYSIWTTDVGAELAMAFIIVAGICACLYFLFLCFMVYQVFRNISGKQTSLPAMSKARRLHYE
;
A
#
# COMPACT_ATOMS: atom_id res chain seq x y z
N MET A 1 -34.74 11.30 28.88
CA MET A 1 -33.41 11.40 28.25
C MET A 1 -33.44 10.55 26.99
N ALA A 2 -33.49 11.18 25.82
CA ALA A 2 -33.55 10.47 24.54
C ALA A 2 -32.15 9.93 24.22
N GLY A 3 -31.95 8.62 24.39
CA GLY A 3 -30.69 7.95 24.06
C GLY A 3 -30.42 8.02 22.56
N ALA A 4 -29.15 8.24 22.20
CA ALA A 4 -28.71 8.33 20.82
C ALA A 4 -29.01 7.02 20.06
N ILE A 5 -29.32 7.12 18.76
CA ILE A 5 -29.71 5.99 17.89
C ILE A 5 -28.72 4.81 17.95
N ILE A 6 -27.45 5.09 18.26
CA ILE A 6 -26.38 4.10 18.44
C ILE A 6 -26.63 3.14 19.62
N GLU A 7 -27.29 3.57 20.69
CA GLU A 7 -27.48 2.73 21.90
C GLU A 7 -28.65 1.74 21.76
N ASN A 8 -29.61 2.00 20.86
CA ASN A 8 -30.79 1.15 20.63
C ASN A 8 -30.67 0.26 19.37
N MET A 9 -29.53 0.28 18.68
CA MET A 9 -29.33 -0.53 17.48
C MET A 9 -28.81 -1.93 17.83
N SER A 10 -29.63 -2.95 17.56
CA SER A 10 -29.19 -4.36 17.55
C SER A 10 -27.97 -4.55 16.66
N THR A 11 -27.02 -5.39 17.07
CA THR A 11 -25.79 -5.74 16.35
C THR A 11 -26.03 -6.12 14.89
N LYS A 12 -27.19 -6.75 14.59
CA LYS A 12 -27.61 -7.06 13.22
C LYS A 12 -27.84 -5.81 12.37
N LYS A 13 -28.48 -4.77 12.93
CA LYS A 13 -28.72 -3.50 12.24
C LYS A 13 -27.42 -2.73 12.02
N LEU A 14 -26.48 -2.80 12.98
CA LEU A 14 -25.17 -2.16 12.84
C LEU A 14 -24.33 -2.82 11.74
N CYS A 15 -24.30 -4.17 11.66
CA CYS A 15 -23.62 -4.87 10.56
C CYS A 15 -24.26 -4.60 9.20
N LEU A 16 -25.59 -4.44 9.15
CA LEU A 16 -26.31 -4.16 7.90
C LEU A 16 -26.05 -2.73 7.41
N VAL A 17 -26.03 -1.75 8.32
CA VAL A 17 -25.66 -0.35 8.02
C VAL A 17 -24.18 -0.25 7.66
N GLY A 18 -23.29 -0.92 8.38
CA GLY A 18 -21.86 -0.97 8.07
C GLY A 18 -21.58 -1.63 6.71
N GLY A 19 -22.26 -2.74 6.41
CA GLY A 19 -22.19 -3.40 5.10
C GLY A 19 -22.74 -2.53 3.97
N ALA A 20 -23.87 -1.85 4.20
CA ALA A 20 -24.46 -0.93 3.24
C ALA A 20 -23.54 0.27 2.96
N LEU A 21 -22.94 0.88 3.99
CA LEU A 21 -21.96 1.96 3.84
C LEU A 21 -20.71 1.51 3.09
N LEU A 22 -20.25 0.28 3.32
CA LEU A 22 -19.09 -0.27 2.61
C LEU A 22 -19.40 -0.51 1.13
N VAL A 23 -20.58 -1.04 0.81
CA VAL A 23 -21.06 -1.18 -0.58
C VAL A 23 -21.24 0.20 -1.23
N LEU A 24 -21.76 1.19 -0.51
CA LEU A 24 -21.94 2.55 -1.02
C LEU A 24 -20.60 3.27 -1.25
N GLN A 25 -19.60 3.01 -0.41
CA GLN A 25 -18.22 3.48 -0.59
C GLN A 25 -17.56 2.83 -1.82
N VAL A 26 -17.74 1.51 -2.01
CA VAL A 26 -17.25 0.79 -3.19
C VAL A 26 -17.95 1.28 -4.46
N LEU A 27 -19.25 1.53 -4.41
CA LEU A 27 -20.01 2.10 -5.53
C LEU A 27 -19.62 3.56 -5.81
N ALA A 28 -19.36 4.39 -4.79
CA ALA A 28 -18.86 5.75 -4.97
C ALA A 28 -17.47 5.76 -5.63
N PHE A 29 -16.61 4.78 -5.31
CA PHE A 29 -15.33 4.57 -6.01
C PHE A 29 -15.50 4.11 -7.46
N LEU A 30 -16.52 3.29 -7.75
CA LEU A 30 -16.80 2.81 -9.12
C LEU A 30 -17.47 3.89 -10.00
N VAL A 31 -18.17 4.86 -9.41
CA VAL A 31 -18.87 5.94 -10.15
C VAL A 31 -17.95 7.14 -10.46
N GLY A 32 -16.76 7.21 -9.88
CA GLY A 32 -15.79 8.32 -10.10
C GLY A 32 -15.02 8.31 -11.43
N GLY A 33 -15.40 7.46 -12.40
CA GLY A 33 -14.60 7.20 -13.60
C GLY A 33 -15.29 7.54 -14.93
N LEU A 34 -15.90 8.71 -15.07
CA LEU A 34 -16.42 9.15 -16.38
C LEU A 34 -16.40 10.68 -16.51
N ILE A 35 -15.26 11.25 -16.93
CA ILE A 35 -15.23 12.50 -17.71
C ILE A 35 -14.05 12.41 -18.69
N GLU A 36 -14.35 12.58 -19.97
CA GLU A 36 -13.39 12.66 -21.06
C GLU A 36 -13.33 14.11 -21.58
N GLU A 37 -12.13 14.69 -21.55
CA GLU A 37 -11.51 15.46 -22.63
C GLU A 37 -10.01 15.51 -22.32
N ASN A 38 -9.17 14.89 -23.18
CA ASN A 38 -7.74 14.67 -22.91
C ASN A 38 -6.89 15.18 -24.08
N ALA A 39 -6.19 16.30 -23.88
CA ALA A 39 -5.06 16.64 -24.75
C ALA A 39 -3.81 15.88 -24.30
N MET A 40 -3.03 15.33 -25.24
CA MET A 40 -1.80 14.61 -24.92
C MET A 40 -0.60 15.53 -25.12
N VAL A 41 0.12 15.84 -24.03
CA VAL A 41 1.40 16.55 -24.11
C VAL A 41 2.54 15.54 -24.20
N THR A 42 3.43 15.77 -25.15
CA THR A 42 4.67 15.02 -25.33
C THR A 42 5.85 15.86 -24.83
N LEU A 43 6.60 15.33 -23.87
CA LEU A 43 7.73 15.98 -23.22
C LEU A 43 9.01 15.21 -23.54
N ASP A 44 9.99 15.86 -24.17
CA ASP A 44 11.37 15.36 -24.26
C ASP A 44 12.11 15.83 -23.01
N VAL A 45 12.26 14.92 -22.05
CA VAL A 45 12.84 15.21 -20.74
C VAL A 45 14.22 14.56 -20.67
N ALA A 46 15.22 15.36 -20.30
CA ALA A 46 16.57 14.89 -20.02
C ALA A 46 16.97 15.32 -18.61
N MET A 47 17.48 14.37 -17.84
CA MET A 47 18.05 14.62 -16.52
C MET A 47 19.55 14.35 -16.54
N ALA A 48 20.31 15.26 -15.97
CA ALA A 48 21.74 15.13 -15.78
C ALA A 48 22.11 15.40 -14.32
N TYR A 49 23.25 14.90 -13.88
CA TYR A 49 23.77 15.10 -12.53
C TYR A 49 25.21 15.60 -12.55
N ARG A 50 25.63 16.16 -11.42
CA ARG A 50 27.04 16.45 -11.08
C ARG A 50 27.20 16.57 -9.57
N ASP A 51 28.41 16.35 -9.08
CA ASP A 51 28.73 16.46 -7.65
C ASP A 51 29.50 17.74 -7.31
N GLU A 52 30.32 18.23 -8.23
CA GLU A 52 31.02 19.51 -8.10
C GLU A 52 30.52 20.51 -9.14
N LEU A 53 30.62 21.81 -8.83
CA LEU A 53 30.14 22.89 -9.71
C LEU A 53 30.99 23.06 -10.97
N SER A 54 32.24 22.61 -10.94
CA SER A 54 33.20 22.65 -12.05
C SER A 54 33.03 21.48 -13.04
N ASP A 55 32.43 20.39 -12.61
CA ASP A 55 32.33 19.18 -13.42
C ASP A 55 31.31 19.34 -14.54
N PRO A 56 31.57 18.73 -15.72
CA PRO A 56 30.58 18.65 -16.78
C PRO A 56 29.39 17.81 -16.33
N TRP A 57 28.20 18.18 -16.82
CA TRP A 57 26.98 17.42 -16.56
C TRP A 57 27.04 16.04 -17.23
N THR A 58 26.77 14.99 -16.46
CA THR A 58 26.62 13.63 -16.97
C THR A 58 25.15 13.27 -17.08
N GLU A 59 24.73 12.81 -18.26
CA GLU A 59 23.33 12.41 -18.50
C GLU A 59 22.98 11.18 -17.67
N LEU A 60 21.90 11.28 -16.87
CA LEU A 60 21.35 10.18 -16.09
C LEU A 60 20.36 9.37 -16.93
N ALA A 61 19.39 10.07 -17.50
CA ALA A 61 18.30 9.49 -18.26
C ALA A 61 17.72 10.54 -19.19
N ARG A 62 17.32 10.10 -20.38
CA ARG A 62 16.54 10.88 -21.33
C ARG A 62 15.44 10.01 -21.90
N SER A 63 14.22 10.51 -21.88
CA SER A 63 13.09 9.85 -22.53
C SER A 63 12.10 10.87 -23.07
N VAL A 64 11.35 10.41 -24.07
CA VAL A 64 10.21 11.15 -24.61
C VAL A 64 8.97 10.55 -23.99
N GLU A 65 8.35 11.30 -23.10
CA GLU A 65 7.21 10.88 -22.31
C GLU A 65 5.94 11.55 -22.78
N GLN A 66 4.82 10.83 -22.72
CA GLN A 66 3.51 11.36 -23.00
C GLN A 66 2.69 11.45 -21.73
N ARG A 67 1.95 12.55 -21.57
CA ARG A 67 1.08 12.81 -20.42
C ARG A 67 -0.27 13.34 -20.89
N LYS A 68 -1.33 12.90 -20.23
CA LYS A 68 -2.68 13.43 -20.45
C LYS A 68 -2.85 14.73 -19.65
N LEU A 69 -3.22 15.79 -20.33
CA LEU A 69 -3.62 17.06 -19.72
C LEU A 69 -5.09 16.98 -19.37
N LYS A 70 -5.37 16.92 -18.07
CA LYS A 70 -6.72 17.08 -17.50
C LYS A 70 -6.82 18.51 -17.01
N CYS A 71 -7.32 19.37 -17.86
CA CYS A 71 -7.43 20.80 -17.60
C CYS A 71 -8.89 21.22 -17.73
N THR A 72 -9.39 21.90 -16.72
CA THR A 72 -10.74 22.47 -16.73
C THR A 72 -10.63 23.99 -16.78
N PHE A 73 -11.50 24.61 -17.57
CA PHE A 73 -11.64 26.06 -17.55
C PHE A 73 -12.91 26.38 -16.74
N PRO A 74 -12.78 26.77 -15.46
CA PRO A 74 -13.93 26.88 -14.56
C PRO A 74 -14.83 28.09 -14.87
N VAL A 75 -14.42 28.96 -15.79
CA VAL A 75 -15.11 30.22 -16.09
C VAL A 75 -15.73 30.16 -17.48
N ALA A 76 -16.83 30.87 -17.71
CA ALA A 76 -17.41 31.00 -19.06
C ALA A 76 -16.41 31.63 -20.03
N GLN A 77 -16.30 31.07 -21.23
CA GLN A 77 -15.46 31.59 -22.33
C GLN A 77 -16.06 32.88 -22.89
N THR A 78 -15.85 33.99 -22.19
CA THR A 78 -16.16 35.35 -22.65
C THR A 78 -14.85 36.08 -23.01
N THR A 79 -14.94 37.12 -23.84
CA THR A 79 -13.80 37.97 -24.21
C THR A 79 -13.09 38.59 -23.01
N GLU A 80 -13.80 38.85 -21.91
CA GLU A 80 -13.23 39.37 -20.65
C GLU A 80 -12.38 38.33 -19.89
N ASN A 81 -12.62 37.03 -20.13
CA ASN A 81 -11.91 35.93 -19.47
C ASN A 81 -10.79 35.34 -20.32
N GLN A 82 -10.51 35.91 -21.49
CA GLN A 82 -9.36 35.54 -22.31
C GLN A 82 -8.05 35.84 -21.55
N GLY A 83 -7.15 34.85 -21.49
CA GLY A 83 -5.87 34.94 -20.79
C GLY A 83 -5.87 34.45 -19.33
N ARG A 84 -7.00 33.96 -18.80
CA ARG A 84 -7.00 33.26 -17.50
C ARG A 84 -6.36 31.87 -17.62
N TYR A 85 -5.70 31.43 -16.56
CA TYR A 85 -5.12 30.10 -16.49
C TYR A 85 -6.19 29.00 -16.42
N TYR A 86 -5.90 27.88 -17.07
CA TYR A 86 -6.63 26.64 -16.86
C TYR A 86 -6.29 26.06 -15.49
N ASP A 87 -7.27 25.42 -14.86
CA ASP A 87 -7.06 24.63 -13.66
C ASP A 87 -6.78 23.19 -14.07
N CYS A 88 -5.52 22.76 -13.94
CA CYS A 88 -5.04 21.47 -14.42
C CYS A 88 -4.56 20.58 -13.27
N ASP A 89 -4.79 19.28 -13.42
CA ASP A 89 -4.23 18.28 -12.51
C ASP A 89 -2.70 18.26 -12.59
N VAL A 90 -2.05 17.98 -11.45
CA VAL A 90 -0.59 17.84 -11.37
C VAL A 90 -0.14 16.59 -12.12
N LEU A 91 0.84 16.75 -13.00
CA LEU A 91 1.39 15.64 -13.78
C LEU A 91 2.57 14.97 -13.05
N PRO A 92 2.56 13.65 -12.84
CA PRO A 92 3.72 12.93 -12.35
C PRO A 92 4.82 12.91 -13.43
N LEU A 93 5.98 13.47 -13.11
CA LEU A 93 7.07 13.65 -14.06
C LEU A 93 8.26 12.72 -13.78
N ILE A 94 8.81 12.75 -12.57
CA ILE A 94 10.06 12.07 -12.22
C ILE A 94 9.94 11.45 -10.84
N GLU A 95 10.31 10.18 -10.72
CA GLU A 95 10.50 9.51 -9.43
C GLU A 95 11.88 8.86 -9.41
N LEU A 96 12.76 9.36 -8.53
CA LEU A 96 14.08 8.80 -8.32
C LEU A 96 14.09 7.93 -7.07
N GLY A 97 14.57 6.69 -7.22
CA GLY A 97 14.67 5.76 -6.09
C GLY A 97 15.81 6.07 -5.10
N SER A 98 16.77 6.91 -5.49
CA SER A 98 17.88 7.33 -4.65
C SER A 98 18.42 8.70 -5.10
N VAL A 99 18.75 9.54 -4.12
CA VAL A 99 19.41 10.83 -4.35
C VAL A 99 20.91 10.64 -4.09
N ALA A 100 21.63 10.26 -5.13
CA ALA A 100 23.06 9.92 -5.03
C ALA A 100 24.00 11.10 -5.24
N HIS A 101 23.55 12.13 -5.97
CA HIS A 101 24.37 13.26 -6.37
C HIS A 101 23.90 14.55 -5.72
N LYS A 102 24.78 15.55 -5.65
CA LYS A 102 24.46 16.84 -5.01
C LYS A 102 23.62 17.75 -5.88
N TYR A 103 23.85 17.76 -7.19
CA TYR A 103 23.18 18.66 -8.12
C TYR A 103 22.56 17.88 -9.27
N TYR A 104 21.33 18.26 -9.62
CA TYR A 104 20.58 17.70 -10.74
C TYR A 104 20.12 18.83 -11.66
N LEU A 105 20.19 18.58 -12.96
CA LEU A 105 19.65 19.44 -14.01
C LEU A 105 18.54 18.69 -14.73
N VAL A 106 17.38 19.32 -14.85
CA VAL A 106 16.24 18.78 -15.58
C VAL A 106 15.92 19.71 -16.73
N ASN A 107 16.10 19.23 -17.95
CA ASN A 107 15.74 19.93 -19.17
C ASN A 107 14.45 19.35 -19.70
N ILE A 108 13.42 20.19 -19.84
CA ILE A 108 12.12 19.81 -20.40
C ILE A 108 11.96 20.55 -21.72
N ARG A 109 11.73 19.81 -22.80
CA ARG A 109 11.45 20.35 -24.12
C ARG A 109 10.09 19.86 -24.61
N LEU A 110 9.31 20.76 -25.19
CA LEU A 110 8.03 20.45 -25.83
C LEU A 110 8.22 20.50 -27.36
N PRO A 111 8.54 19.36 -28.01
CA PRO A 111 8.67 19.33 -29.46
C PRO A 111 7.30 19.49 -30.12
N VAL A 112 7.18 20.36 -31.13
CA VAL A 112 5.95 20.52 -31.91
C VAL A 112 6.13 19.87 -33.28
N ASN A 113 5.15 19.06 -33.71
CA ASN A 113 5.15 18.47 -35.05
C ASN A 113 3.73 18.34 -35.60
N GLU A 114 3.36 19.25 -36.51
CA GLU A 114 2.03 19.29 -37.12
C GLU A 114 1.69 18.02 -37.91
N ARG A 115 2.67 17.45 -38.64
CA ARG A 115 2.44 16.25 -39.47
C ARG A 115 2.08 15.03 -38.62
N LYS A 116 2.70 14.93 -37.44
CA LYS A 116 2.46 13.83 -36.49
C LYS A 116 1.44 14.18 -35.41
N LYS A 117 0.83 15.38 -35.47
CA LYS A 117 -0.06 15.93 -34.44
C LYS A 117 0.54 15.87 -33.02
N ILE A 118 1.85 16.14 -32.89
CA ILE A 118 2.54 16.16 -31.60
C ILE A 118 2.49 17.59 -31.06
N ASN A 119 1.97 17.74 -29.83
CA ASN A 119 1.83 19.03 -29.15
C ASN A 119 1.09 20.08 -30.00
N VAL A 120 0.10 19.62 -30.77
CA VAL A 120 -0.87 20.46 -31.47
C VAL A 120 -2.12 20.51 -30.58
N ASP A 121 -2.74 21.68 -30.44
CA ASP A 121 -3.98 21.88 -29.65
C ASP A 121 -3.85 21.60 -28.14
N ILE A 122 -2.65 21.75 -27.55
CA ILE A 122 -2.42 21.61 -26.10
C ILE A 122 -2.69 22.90 -25.29
N GLY A 123 -3.23 23.93 -25.94
CA GLY A 123 -3.41 25.27 -25.35
C GLY A 123 -2.13 26.12 -25.33
N GLU A 124 -2.25 27.35 -24.83
CA GLU A 124 -1.12 28.27 -24.66
C GLU A 124 -0.45 28.01 -23.30
N ILE A 125 0.80 27.53 -23.31
CA ILE A 125 1.57 27.26 -22.11
C ILE A 125 2.47 28.46 -21.81
N ASN A 126 2.18 29.14 -20.71
CA ASN A 126 2.98 30.28 -20.23
C ASN A 126 4.19 29.81 -19.42
N ASP A 127 3.93 29.15 -18.29
CA ASP A 127 4.95 28.71 -17.33
C ASP A 127 4.76 27.24 -16.95
N LEU A 128 5.87 26.55 -16.70
CA LEU A 128 5.87 25.22 -16.10
C LEU A 128 6.41 25.30 -14.67
N ARG A 129 5.63 24.78 -13.72
CA ARG A 129 6.02 24.68 -12.31
C ARG A 129 6.40 23.24 -11.99
N LEU A 130 7.59 23.06 -11.41
CA LEU A 130 8.07 21.76 -10.95
C LEU A 130 8.12 21.77 -9.42
N VAL A 131 7.44 20.81 -8.80
CA VAL A 131 7.50 20.59 -7.35
C VAL A 131 8.32 19.34 -7.08
N THR A 132 9.41 19.50 -6.33
CA THR A 132 10.27 18.38 -5.93
C THR A 132 9.91 17.94 -4.53
N ILE A 133 9.63 16.65 -4.36
CA ILE A 133 9.34 16.04 -3.06
C ILE A 133 10.47 15.08 -2.74
N PHE A 134 11.05 15.22 -1.55
CA PHE A 134 12.06 14.31 -1.03
C PHE A 134 11.90 14.15 0.48
N GLN A 135 12.36 13.02 1.00
CA GLN A 135 12.31 12.75 2.43
C GLN A 135 13.29 13.68 3.16
N ASN A 136 12.79 14.44 4.14
CA ASN A 136 13.61 15.37 4.91
C ASN A 136 14.76 14.62 5.62
N GLY A 137 16.00 15.10 5.47
CA GLY A 137 17.19 14.45 6.03
C GLY A 137 17.12 14.24 7.55
N GLY A 138 16.53 15.19 8.29
CA GLY A 138 16.33 15.02 9.74
C GLY A 138 15.37 13.87 10.09
N PHE A 139 14.30 13.72 9.32
CA PHE A 139 13.38 12.58 9.50
C PHE A 139 14.06 11.26 9.13
N THR A 140 14.86 11.23 8.05
CA THR A 140 15.64 10.04 7.65
C THR A 140 16.62 9.61 8.74
N GLN A 141 17.31 10.55 9.40
CA GLN A 141 18.22 10.24 10.51
C GLN A 141 17.49 9.60 11.69
N VAL A 142 16.35 10.19 12.11
CA VAL A 142 15.54 9.64 13.20
C VAL A 142 15.01 8.25 12.83
N TRP A 143 14.55 8.08 11.59
CA TRP A 143 14.06 6.80 11.07
C TRP A 143 15.14 5.71 11.11
N PHE A 144 16.36 6.04 10.70
CA PHE A 144 17.49 5.10 10.71
C PHE A 144 17.90 4.74 12.14
N ALA A 145 17.96 5.72 13.03
CA ALA A 145 18.24 5.48 14.45
C ALA A 145 17.18 4.58 15.09
N MET A 146 15.90 4.85 14.82
CA MET A 146 14.78 4.05 15.31
C MET A 146 14.89 2.60 14.83
N LYS A 147 15.10 2.37 13.53
CA LYS A 147 15.28 1.02 12.98
C LYS A 147 16.46 0.31 13.63
N THR A 148 17.63 0.96 13.68
CA THR A 148 18.87 0.39 14.24
C THR A 148 18.72 -0.01 15.71
N PHE A 149 17.95 0.74 16.50
CA PHE A 149 17.68 0.40 17.89
C PHE A 149 16.62 -0.71 18.06
N LEU A 150 15.59 -0.71 17.20
CA LEU A 150 14.50 -1.69 17.26
C LEU A 150 14.93 -3.07 16.73
N THR A 151 15.80 -3.16 15.72
CA THR A 151 16.22 -4.46 15.17
C THR A 151 16.79 -5.42 16.23
N PRO A 152 17.80 -5.05 17.04
CA PRO A 152 18.40 -5.98 18.01
C PRO A 152 17.41 -6.37 19.10
N SER A 153 16.57 -5.43 19.57
CA SER A 153 15.57 -5.74 20.62
C SER A 153 14.52 -6.74 20.13
N ILE A 154 13.97 -6.55 18.93
CA ILE A 154 13.01 -7.48 18.31
C ILE A 154 13.67 -8.83 18.01
N LEU A 155 14.92 -8.84 17.55
CA LEU A 155 15.65 -10.08 17.26
C LEU A 155 15.93 -10.89 18.54
N ILE A 156 16.34 -10.24 19.63
CA ILE A 156 16.57 -10.90 20.93
C ILE A 156 15.28 -11.54 21.45
N ILE A 157 14.15 -10.79 21.47
CA ILE A 157 12.89 -11.35 21.96
C ILE A 157 12.37 -12.47 21.05
N MET A 158 12.59 -12.39 19.74
CA MET A 158 12.22 -13.45 18.80
C MET A 158 13.01 -14.74 19.02
N ILE A 159 14.34 -14.64 19.19
CA ILE A 159 15.20 -15.80 19.51
C ILE A 159 14.81 -16.39 20.87
N TRP A 160 14.59 -15.54 21.88
CA TRP A 160 14.16 -15.97 23.20
C TRP A 160 12.81 -16.69 23.13
N TYR A 161 11.84 -16.15 22.40
CA TYR A 161 10.50 -16.71 22.23
C TYR A 161 10.57 -18.10 21.60
N TRP A 162 11.31 -18.25 20.50
CA TRP A 162 11.45 -19.56 19.84
C TRP A 162 12.18 -20.57 20.70
N ARG A 163 13.25 -20.15 21.40
CA ARG A 163 13.98 -20.99 22.34
C ARG A 163 13.10 -21.48 23.49
N ARG A 164 12.19 -20.64 24.00
CA ARG A 164 11.25 -21.03 25.07
C ARG A 164 10.24 -22.06 24.57
N ILE A 165 9.78 -21.94 23.32
CA ILE A 165 8.84 -22.90 22.73
C ILE A 165 9.49 -24.27 22.53
N THR A 166 10.72 -24.31 22.01
CA THR A 166 11.42 -25.58 21.73
C THR A 166 11.87 -26.33 22.98
N MET A 167 11.93 -25.68 24.14
CA MET A 167 12.20 -26.33 25.44
C MET A 167 11.00 -27.09 26.01
N MET A 168 9.79 -26.87 25.50
CA MET A 168 8.61 -27.62 25.94
C MET A 168 8.59 -29.01 25.31
N THR A 169 8.03 -30.00 26.02
CA THR A 169 7.92 -31.39 25.53
C THR A 169 6.89 -31.58 24.41
N ARG A 170 5.99 -30.60 24.21
CA ARG A 170 4.99 -30.59 23.15
C ARG A 170 5.53 -29.98 21.86
N SER A 171 4.98 -30.38 20.72
CA SER A 171 5.26 -29.71 19.45
C SER A 171 4.65 -28.29 19.41
N PRO A 172 5.28 -27.33 18.71
CA PRO A 172 4.77 -25.96 18.63
C PRO A 172 3.39 -25.90 17.99
N VAL A 173 2.48 -25.13 18.59
CA VAL A 173 1.13 -24.93 18.04
C VAL A 173 1.13 -23.93 16.89
N LEU A 174 0.09 -23.94 16.06
CA LEU A 174 -0.04 -23.11 14.87
C LEU A 174 0.07 -21.62 15.23
N LEU A 175 -0.60 -21.21 16.30
CA LEU A 175 -0.55 -19.82 16.75
C LEU A 175 0.88 -19.39 17.13
N GLU A 176 1.63 -20.26 17.80
CA GLU A 176 3.02 -19.98 18.17
C GLU A 176 3.91 -19.80 16.94
N LYS A 177 3.72 -20.66 15.92
CA LYS A 177 4.41 -20.59 14.62
C LYS A 177 4.07 -19.32 13.84
N VAL A 178 2.81 -18.91 13.84
CA VAL A 178 2.36 -17.70 13.12
C VAL A 178 2.87 -16.44 13.81
N ILE A 179 2.87 -16.39 15.14
CA ILE A 179 3.50 -15.29 15.91
C ILE A 179 5.01 -15.22 15.62
N PHE A 180 5.69 -16.37 15.56
CA PHE A 180 7.10 -16.42 15.19
C PHE A 180 7.34 -15.87 13.77
N ALA A 181 6.51 -16.26 12.80
CA ALA A 181 6.59 -15.75 11.44
C ALA A 181 6.28 -14.24 11.33
N LEU A 182 5.36 -13.72 12.14
CA LEU A 182 5.10 -12.28 12.26
C LEU A 182 6.31 -11.54 12.88
N GLY A 183 7.00 -12.15 13.84
CA GLY A 183 8.26 -11.64 14.39
C GLY A 183 9.37 -11.57 13.33
N ILE A 184 9.46 -12.57 12.45
CA ILE A 184 10.41 -12.58 11.33
C ILE A 184 10.11 -11.45 10.34
N SER A 185 8.85 -11.27 9.93
CA SER A 185 8.49 -10.19 9.00
C SER A 185 8.68 -8.80 9.61
N MET A 186 8.37 -8.61 10.89
CA MET A 186 8.66 -7.37 11.62
C MET A 186 10.16 -7.10 11.72
N THR A 187 10.97 -8.14 11.96
CA THR A 187 12.43 -8.01 11.95
C THR A 187 12.90 -7.59 10.56
N PHE A 188 12.38 -8.20 9.49
CA PHE A 188 12.76 -7.90 8.10
C PHE A 188 12.52 -6.43 7.71
N ILE A 189 11.42 -5.81 8.14
CA ILE A 189 11.18 -4.35 7.95
C ILE A 189 12.20 -3.50 8.69
N ASN A 190 12.52 -3.90 9.92
CA ASN A 190 13.35 -3.11 10.83
C ASN A 190 14.85 -3.27 10.57
N ILE A 191 15.29 -4.23 9.75
CA ILE A 191 16.70 -4.28 9.32
C ILE A 191 17.01 -2.97 8.60
N PRO A 192 18.01 -2.19 9.08
CA PRO A 192 18.27 -0.86 8.57
C PRO A 192 19.17 -0.93 7.32
N VAL A 193 18.69 -1.62 6.28
CA VAL A 193 19.37 -1.78 4.98
C VAL A 193 19.59 -0.43 4.29
N GLU A 194 18.77 0.56 4.65
CA GLU A 194 18.85 1.94 4.15
C GLU A 194 20.16 2.64 4.54
N TRP A 195 20.89 2.20 5.56
CA TRP A 195 22.23 2.74 5.84
C TRP A 195 23.17 2.60 4.64
N PHE A 196 23.03 1.53 3.86
CA PHE A 196 23.85 1.32 2.67
C PHE A 196 23.53 2.32 1.56
N SER A 197 22.33 2.94 1.54
CA SER A 197 21.99 3.94 0.52
C SER A 197 22.72 5.27 0.70
N ILE A 198 23.36 5.50 1.85
CA ILE A 198 24.20 6.70 2.05
C ILE A 198 25.52 6.56 1.27
N GLY A 199 26.10 5.36 1.25
CA GLY A 199 27.38 5.10 0.59
C GLY A 199 27.26 4.56 -0.84
N PHE A 200 26.14 3.93 -1.18
CA PHE A 200 25.92 3.30 -2.48
C PHE A 200 24.64 3.81 -3.13
N ASN A 201 24.73 4.09 -4.43
CA ASN A 201 23.57 4.49 -5.23
C ASN A 201 22.70 3.27 -5.59
N TRP A 202 21.72 2.95 -4.75
CA TRP A 202 20.77 1.85 -4.97
C TRP A 202 19.37 2.38 -5.27
N THR A 203 18.99 2.38 -6.56
CA THR A 203 17.69 2.87 -7.03
C THR A 203 16.51 1.96 -6.64
N TRP A 204 16.76 0.70 -6.28
CA TRP A 204 15.75 -0.30 -5.92
C TRP A 204 15.29 -0.24 -4.44
N MET A 205 15.79 0.73 -3.67
CA MET A 205 15.50 0.82 -2.23
C MET A 205 14.00 1.01 -1.93
N LEU A 206 13.29 1.82 -2.73
CA LEU A 206 11.86 2.04 -2.56
C LEU A 206 11.09 0.73 -2.77
N LEU A 207 11.31 0.06 -3.90
CA LEU A 207 10.67 -1.23 -4.21
C LEU A 207 10.93 -2.27 -3.12
N PHE A 208 12.17 -2.36 -2.62
CA PHE A 208 12.51 -3.26 -1.52
C PHE A 208 11.83 -2.88 -0.20
N SER A 209 11.64 -1.59 0.08
CA SER A 209 10.84 -1.13 1.23
C SER A 209 9.38 -1.53 1.10
N ASP A 210 8.77 -1.37 -0.08
CA ASP A 210 7.36 -1.72 -0.30
C ASP A 210 7.13 -3.22 -0.17
N ILE A 211 8.01 -4.04 -0.77
CA ILE A 211 7.95 -5.50 -0.65
C ILE A 211 8.04 -5.94 0.82
N ARG A 212 8.96 -5.34 1.59
CA ARG A 212 9.10 -5.61 3.04
C ARG A 212 7.80 -5.32 3.80
N GLN A 213 7.19 -4.17 3.53
CA GLN A 213 5.92 -3.76 4.16
C GLN A 213 4.76 -4.66 3.73
N GLY A 214 4.65 -4.98 2.43
CA GLY A 214 3.64 -5.89 1.89
C GLY A 214 3.69 -7.27 2.53
N VAL A 215 4.89 -7.86 2.67
CA VAL A 215 5.08 -9.15 3.36
C VAL A 215 4.60 -9.09 4.81
N PHE A 216 4.92 -8.01 5.54
CA PHE A 216 4.43 -7.85 6.90
C PHE A 216 2.91 -7.75 7.00
N TYR A 217 2.27 -6.97 6.12
CA TYR A 217 0.81 -6.84 6.11
C TYR A 217 0.12 -8.18 5.83
N VAL A 218 0.62 -8.97 4.87
CA VAL A 218 0.11 -10.32 4.60
C VAL A 218 0.21 -11.21 5.84
N MET A 219 1.35 -11.19 6.53
CA MET A 219 1.55 -11.96 7.75
C MET A 219 0.67 -11.49 8.91
N LEU A 220 0.46 -10.18 9.05
CA LEU A 220 -0.38 -9.59 10.09
C LEU A 220 -1.86 -9.94 9.89
N LEU A 221 -2.38 -9.79 8.68
CA LEU A 221 -3.76 -10.17 8.36
C LEU A 221 -3.99 -11.68 8.51
N SER A 222 -3.00 -12.49 8.09
CA SER A 222 -3.03 -13.94 8.31
C SER A 222 -3.02 -14.28 9.81
N PHE A 223 -2.23 -13.56 10.60
CA PHE A 223 -2.20 -13.73 12.05
C PHE A 223 -3.56 -13.43 12.69
N TRP A 224 -4.22 -12.32 12.35
CA TRP A 224 -5.51 -11.97 12.93
C TRP A 224 -6.59 -13.02 12.66
N ILE A 225 -6.69 -13.52 11.43
CA ILE A 225 -7.73 -14.50 11.10
C ILE A 225 -7.47 -15.87 11.73
N ILE A 226 -6.22 -16.32 11.78
CA ILE A 226 -5.82 -17.56 12.45
C ILE A 226 -6.02 -17.42 13.97
N PHE A 227 -5.68 -16.26 14.55
CA PHE A 227 -5.89 -15.99 15.97
C PHE A 227 -7.36 -16.06 16.35
N CYS A 228 -8.25 -15.40 15.60
CA CYS A 228 -9.69 -15.47 15.83
C CYS A 228 -10.22 -16.91 15.69
N GLY A 229 -9.71 -17.65 14.70
CA GLY A 229 -10.13 -19.03 14.46
C GLY A 229 -9.71 -20.02 15.54
N GLU A 230 -8.45 -19.99 15.98
CA GLU A 230 -7.96 -20.89 17.02
C GLU A 230 -8.63 -20.64 18.39
N HIS A 231 -9.13 -19.42 18.64
CA HIS A 231 -9.90 -19.10 19.86
C HIS A 231 -11.36 -19.56 19.78
N MET A 232 -11.83 -20.13 18.67
CA MET A 232 -13.15 -20.77 18.62
C MET A 232 -13.15 -22.09 19.40
N MET A 233 -13.98 -22.16 20.44
CA MET A 233 -14.00 -23.30 21.38
C MET A 233 -14.53 -24.62 20.79
N ASP A 234 -15.31 -24.60 19.71
CA ASP A 234 -16.04 -25.78 19.19
C ASP A 234 -15.46 -26.43 17.91
N GLN A 235 -14.28 -26.01 17.43
CA GLN A 235 -13.68 -26.59 16.22
C GLN A 235 -12.88 -27.87 16.56
N SER A 236 -13.26 -29.01 15.97
CA SER A 236 -12.66 -30.33 16.21
C SER A 236 -11.29 -30.53 15.56
N GLU A 237 -11.01 -29.84 14.44
CA GLU A 237 -9.72 -29.85 13.76
C GLU A 237 -8.97 -28.52 13.96
N ARG A 238 -8.19 -28.43 15.04
CA ARG A 238 -7.31 -27.30 15.33
C ARG A 238 -5.90 -27.54 14.79
N ASN A 239 -5.07 -26.49 14.77
CA ASN A 239 -3.62 -26.60 14.58
C ASN A 239 -3.16 -27.00 13.15
N ARG A 240 -4.03 -26.88 12.14
CA ARG A 240 -3.69 -27.15 10.73
C ARG A 240 -3.98 -25.93 9.87
N ILE A 241 -2.96 -25.47 9.12
CA ILE A 241 -3.11 -24.30 8.23
C ILE A 241 -4.10 -24.55 7.09
N SER A 242 -4.28 -25.82 6.69
CA SER A 242 -5.23 -26.24 5.66
C SER A 242 -6.68 -25.90 5.99
N VAL A 243 -7.02 -25.83 7.28
CA VAL A 243 -8.38 -25.46 7.74
C VAL A 243 -8.66 -23.99 7.42
N TYR A 244 -7.64 -23.13 7.49
CA TYR A 244 -7.73 -21.69 7.24
C TYR A 244 -7.51 -21.30 5.77
N TRP A 245 -7.32 -22.28 4.88
CA TRP A 245 -6.99 -22.03 3.47
C TRP A 245 -8.00 -21.09 2.79
N LYS A 246 -9.30 -21.28 3.04
CA LYS A 246 -10.37 -20.43 2.47
C LYS A 246 -10.25 -18.97 2.88
N GLN A 247 -9.66 -18.68 4.03
CA GLN A 247 -9.51 -17.35 4.59
C GLN A 247 -8.17 -16.69 4.23
N VAL A 248 -7.12 -17.51 4.05
CA VAL A 248 -5.78 -17.03 3.67
C VAL A 248 -5.68 -16.77 2.16
N VAL A 249 -6.44 -17.49 1.33
CA VAL A 249 -6.43 -17.32 -0.14
C VAL A 249 -6.73 -15.88 -0.59
N PRO A 250 -7.77 -15.19 -0.10
CA PRO A 250 -8.03 -13.79 -0.45
C PRO A 250 -6.85 -12.86 -0.11
N ILE A 251 -6.19 -13.08 1.03
CA ILE A 251 -5.03 -12.28 1.46
C ILE A 251 -3.86 -12.50 0.49
N ALA A 252 -3.52 -13.77 0.23
CA ALA A 252 -2.42 -14.13 -0.65
C ALA A 252 -2.66 -13.63 -2.09
N PHE A 253 -3.87 -13.82 -2.62
CA PHE A 253 -4.22 -13.38 -3.96
C PHE A 253 -4.22 -11.84 -4.08
N GLY A 254 -4.84 -11.13 -3.14
CA GLY A 254 -4.83 -9.66 -3.13
C GLY A 254 -3.42 -9.08 -3.02
N SER A 255 -2.56 -9.68 -2.19
CA SER A 255 -1.16 -9.27 -2.08
C SER A 255 -0.33 -9.56 -3.33
N CYS A 256 -0.62 -10.66 -4.03
CA CYS A 256 0.02 -10.98 -5.30
C CYS A 256 -0.36 -9.96 -6.38
N CYS A 257 -1.63 -9.54 -6.44
CA CYS A 257 -2.08 -8.47 -7.33
C CYS A 257 -1.38 -7.15 -7.05
N LEU A 258 -1.27 -6.73 -5.78
CA LEU A 258 -0.54 -5.51 -5.40
C LEU A 258 0.95 -5.61 -5.70
N PHE A 259 1.57 -6.77 -5.47
CA PHE A 259 2.97 -6.99 -5.82
C PHE A 259 3.23 -6.87 -7.32
N ILE A 260 2.34 -7.44 -8.16
CA ILE A 260 2.44 -7.29 -9.62
C ILE A 260 2.30 -5.82 -10.02
N PHE A 261 1.35 -5.10 -9.41
CA PHE A 261 1.18 -3.67 -9.64
C PHE A 261 2.44 -2.86 -9.29
N ASP A 262 3.02 -3.07 -8.10
CA ASP A 262 4.26 -2.39 -7.68
C ASP A 262 5.44 -2.73 -8.61
N MET A 263 5.54 -3.98 -9.07
CA MET A 263 6.55 -4.40 -10.04
C MET A 263 6.37 -3.75 -11.41
N CYS A 264 5.13 -3.53 -11.85
CA CYS A 264 4.84 -2.85 -13.11
C CYS A 264 5.06 -1.34 -13.03
N GLU A 265 4.76 -0.70 -11.91
CA GLU A 265 4.98 0.74 -11.72
C GLU A 265 6.44 1.03 -11.29
N ARG A 266 6.79 0.70 -10.05
CA ARG A 266 8.11 1.00 -9.46
C ARG A 266 9.23 0.14 -10.04
N GLY A 267 8.94 -1.09 -10.44
CA GLY A 267 9.94 -1.95 -11.08
C GLY A 267 10.41 -1.43 -12.44
N VAL A 268 9.52 -0.82 -13.24
CA VAL A 268 9.87 -0.21 -14.52
C VAL A 268 10.56 1.14 -14.33
N GLN A 269 10.17 1.89 -13.29
CA GLN A 269 10.81 3.16 -12.92
C GLN A 269 12.32 3.02 -12.64
N LEU A 270 12.79 1.83 -12.25
CA LEU A 270 14.23 1.56 -12.07
C LEU A 270 15.06 1.76 -13.34
N LYS A 271 14.45 1.48 -14.50
CA LYS A 271 15.10 1.66 -15.80
C LYS A 271 14.76 3.01 -16.43
N ASN A 272 13.53 3.49 -16.25
CA ASN A 272 13.08 4.77 -16.75
C ASN A 272 12.44 5.59 -15.61
N PRO A 273 13.14 6.55 -14.99
CA PRO A 273 12.62 7.32 -13.85
C PRO A 273 11.44 8.23 -14.23
N PHE A 274 11.18 8.40 -15.54
CA PHE A 274 10.05 9.14 -16.07
C PHE A 274 8.86 8.25 -16.41
N TYR A 275 8.93 6.93 -16.18
CA TYR A 275 7.81 6.05 -16.49
C TYR A 275 6.65 6.22 -15.50
N SER A 276 5.42 6.15 -16.00
CA SER A 276 4.22 6.04 -15.18
C SER A 276 3.17 5.19 -15.89
N ILE A 277 2.65 4.16 -15.20
CA ILE A 277 1.66 3.22 -15.74
C ILE A 277 0.32 3.90 -16.09
N TRP A 278 0.02 5.01 -15.42
CA TRP A 278 -1.22 5.79 -15.55
C TRP A 278 -1.34 6.57 -16.87
N THR A 279 -0.30 6.57 -17.69
CA THR A 279 -0.20 7.38 -18.90
C THR A 279 -0.88 6.71 -20.09
N THR A 280 -0.59 5.43 -20.28
CA THR A 280 -1.21 4.58 -21.31
C THR A 280 -2.60 4.15 -20.89
N ASP A 281 -3.58 4.18 -21.80
CA ASP A 281 -4.95 3.71 -21.52
C ASP A 281 -4.97 2.27 -20.99
N VAL A 282 -4.29 1.37 -21.72
CA VAL A 282 -4.20 -0.05 -21.35
C VAL A 282 -3.48 -0.24 -20.00
N GLY A 283 -2.42 0.51 -19.74
CA GLY A 283 -1.69 0.45 -18.47
C GLY A 283 -2.54 0.93 -17.30
N ALA A 284 -3.26 2.05 -17.46
CA ALA A 284 -4.14 2.59 -16.43
C ALA A 284 -5.32 1.64 -16.13
N GLU A 285 -5.94 1.06 -17.16
CA GLU A 285 -6.99 0.05 -16.98
C GLU A 285 -6.49 -1.20 -16.25
N LEU A 286 -5.30 -1.70 -16.61
CA LEU A 286 -4.68 -2.85 -15.92
C LEU A 286 -4.31 -2.52 -14.47
N ALA A 287 -3.72 -1.35 -14.21
CA ALA A 287 -3.41 -0.87 -12.87
C ALA A 287 -4.67 -0.79 -12.00
N MET A 288 -5.72 -0.15 -12.52
CA MET A 288 -7.01 -0.06 -11.84
C MET A 288 -7.62 -1.44 -11.59
N ALA A 289 -7.53 -2.37 -12.55
CA ALA A 289 -8.00 -3.73 -12.37
C ALA A 289 -7.28 -4.45 -11.20
N PHE A 290 -5.95 -4.35 -11.10
CA PHE A 290 -5.20 -4.93 -9.98
C PHE A 290 -5.62 -4.34 -8.63
N ILE A 291 -5.79 -3.01 -8.56
CA ILE A 291 -6.22 -2.32 -7.33
C ILE A 291 -7.66 -2.72 -6.95
N ILE A 292 -8.57 -2.79 -7.91
CA ILE A 292 -9.96 -3.21 -7.69
C ILE A 292 -10.01 -4.65 -7.18
N VAL A 293 -9.27 -5.56 -7.81
CA VAL A 293 -9.20 -6.97 -7.37
C VAL A 293 -8.64 -7.08 -5.95
N ALA A 294 -7.57 -6.36 -5.64
CA ALA A 294 -7.02 -6.30 -4.29
C ALA A 294 -8.03 -5.73 -3.28
N GLY A 295 -8.78 -4.70 -3.65
CA GLY A 295 -9.85 -4.10 -2.85
C GLY A 295 -11.00 -5.08 -2.57
N ILE A 296 -11.45 -5.83 -3.57
CA ILE A 296 -12.47 -6.89 -3.39
C ILE A 296 -11.96 -7.97 -2.44
N CYS A 297 -10.69 -8.39 -2.58
CA CYS A 297 -10.08 -9.37 -1.70
C CYS A 297 -10.00 -8.88 -0.25
N ALA A 298 -9.65 -7.61 -0.05
CA ALA A 298 -9.66 -6.98 1.27
C ALA A 298 -11.07 -6.94 1.87
N CYS A 299 -12.09 -6.59 1.08
CA CYS A 299 -13.48 -6.60 1.53
C CYS A 299 -13.94 -8.00 1.95
N LEU A 300 -13.65 -9.02 1.14
CA LEU A 300 -13.94 -10.42 1.46
C LEU A 300 -13.23 -10.87 2.74
N TYR A 301 -11.97 -10.49 2.92
CA TYR A 301 -11.22 -10.76 4.14
C TYR A 301 -11.90 -10.14 5.38
N PHE A 302 -12.28 -8.85 5.32
CA PHE A 302 -12.95 -8.19 6.44
C PHE A 302 -14.31 -8.80 6.76
N LEU A 303 -15.08 -9.21 5.74
CA LEU A 303 -16.34 -9.95 5.96
C LEU A 303 -16.09 -11.27 6.71
N PHE A 304 -15.07 -12.04 6.31
CA PHE A 304 -14.70 -13.26 7.02
C PHE A 304 -14.24 -13.00 8.45
N LEU A 305 -13.42 -11.97 8.67
CA LEU A 305 -12.95 -11.61 10.00
C LEU A 305 -14.12 -11.22 10.91
N CYS A 306 -15.02 -10.35 10.44
CA CYS A 306 -16.21 -9.95 11.19
C CYS A 306 -17.12 -11.15 11.52
N PHE A 307 -17.30 -12.08 10.57
CA PHE A 307 -18.07 -13.29 10.79
C PHE A 307 -17.44 -14.20 11.86
N MET A 308 -16.12 -14.41 11.78
CA MET A 308 -15.37 -15.21 12.76
C MET A 308 -15.42 -14.58 14.15
N VAL A 309 -15.22 -13.26 14.26
CA VAL A 309 -15.34 -12.52 15.52
C VAL A 309 -16.74 -12.67 16.11
N TYR A 310 -17.79 -12.52 15.30
CA TYR A 310 -19.17 -12.74 15.75
C TYR A 310 -19.39 -14.19 16.26
N GLN A 311 -18.86 -15.19 15.55
CA GLN A 311 -18.95 -16.59 15.98
C GLN A 311 -18.21 -16.83 17.30
N VAL A 312 -17.01 -16.26 17.47
CA VAL A 312 -16.22 -16.33 18.71
C VAL A 312 -17.02 -15.75 19.88
N PHE A 313 -17.58 -14.54 19.73
CA PHE A 313 -18.38 -13.92 20.80
C PHE A 313 -19.63 -14.73 21.14
N ARG A 314 -20.33 -15.27 20.13
CA ARG A 314 -21.49 -16.13 20.35
C ARG A 314 -21.10 -17.43 21.07
N ASN A 315 -19.94 -18.01 20.74
CA ASN A 315 -19.44 -19.22 21.39
C ASN A 315 -19.07 -18.94 22.85
N ILE A 316 -18.33 -17.87 23.12
CA ILE A 316 -17.98 -17.44 24.47
C ILE A 316 -19.24 -17.22 25.31
N SER A 317 -20.22 -16.47 24.78
CA SER A 317 -21.49 -16.23 25.47
C SER A 317 -22.25 -17.55 25.75
N GLY A 318 -22.27 -18.47 24.79
CA GLY A 318 -22.91 -19.78 24.95
C GLY A 318 -22.17 -20.72 25.92
N LYS A 319 -20.84 -20.65 26.03
CA LYS A 319 -20.07 -21.46 26.98
C LYS A 319 -20.09 -20.87 28.37
N GLN A 320 -20.13 -19.55 28.52
CA GLN A 320 -20.23 -18.87 29.82
C GLN A 320 -21.44 -19.34 30.64
N THR A 321 -22.57 -19.62 29.99
CA THR A 321 -23.75 -20.18 30.66
C THR A 321 -23.56 -21.62 31.14
N SER A 322 -22.63 -22.37 30.53
CA SER A 322 -22.29 -23.76 30.89
C SER A 322 -21.08 -23.91 31.82
N LEU A 323 -20.26 -22.86 31.99
CA LEU A 323 -19.06 -22.86 32.86
C LEU A 323 -19.34 -23.30 34.30
N PRO A 324 -20.45 -22.91 34.96
CA PRO A 324 -20.73 -23.34 36.34
C PRO A 324 -20.94 -24.85 36.48
N ALA A 325 -21.32 -25.53 35.40
CA ALA A 325 -21.59 -26.97 35.37
C ALA A 325 -20.37 -27.83 35.01
N MET A 326 -19.22 -27.22 34.67
CA MET A 326 -18.00 -27.93 34.31
C MET A 326 -17.13 -28.28 35.53
N SER A 327 -16.28 -29.31 35.40
CA SER A 327 -15.29 -29.63 36.42
C SER A 327 -14.31 -28.47 36.64
N LYS A 328 -13.87 -28.26 37.88
CA LYS A 328 -13.07 -27.09 38.30
C LYS A 328 -11.80 -26.89 37.45
N ALA A 329 -11.09 -27.97 37.10
CA ALA A 329 -9.89 -27.91 36.25
C ALA A 329 -10.19 -27.50 34.81
N ARG A 330 -11.34 -27.92 34.26
CA ARG A 330 -11.77 -27.57 32.90
C ARG A 330 -12.33 -26.15 32.83
N ARG A 331 -13.03 -25.73 33.88
CA ARG A 331 -13.51 -24.36 34.05
C ARG A 331 -12.35 -23.36 34.08
N LEU A 332 -11.32 -23.62 34.87
CA LEU A 332 -10.08 -22.81 34.95
C LEU A 332 -9.26 -22.76 33.64
N HIS A 333 -9.53 -23.65 32.68
CA HIS A 333 -8.87 -23.64 31.37
C HIS A 333 -9.63 -22.80 30.32
N TYR A 334 -10.93 -22.57 30.53
CA TYR A 334 -11.79 -21.79 29.63
C TYR A 334 -12.11 -20.39 30.15
N GLU A 335 -12.12 -20.19 31.48
CA GLU A 335 -11.99 -18.87 32.11
C GLU A 335 -10.62 -18.27 31.78
#